data_AF-A0A2V8GX77-F1
#
_entry.id   AF-A0A2V8GX77-F1
#
_cell.length_a   1.000
_cell.length_b   1.000
_cell.length_c   1.000
_cell.angle_alpha   90.00
_cell.angle_beta   90.00
_cell.angle_gamma   90.00
#
_symmetry.space_group_name_H-M   'P 1'
#
loop_
_entity.id
_entity.type
_entity.pdbx_description
1 polymer ?
#
loop_
_entity_poly.entity_id
_entity_poly.type
_entity_poly.pdbx_seq_one_letter_code
_entity_poly.pdbx_strand_id
1 'polypeptide(L)'
;MRTRVAVVGLLACLLVSAVVKVKAQQPPAAGALLSDQVFKNVQVMKGIPVDQFMATMGFFSASLGMSCEDCHMADDRDWSGFAADNARKRRARQMIQMMQKINADNFGGRQMVTCWSCHRGADAPRTVPDFNVQYGPLQAPDPNAVVAQNPLSPMPDEVFNKYIQAVGGAQKAAALTSFAATGTNLGYGPESTDQRRTEIYSTAIRDDDLQRHERVVRGAAAPRGRAHAGGTGAGGRED
;
A
#
# COMPACT_ATOMS: atom_id res chain seq x y z
N MET A 1 -70.26 -26.61 -24.92
CA MET A 1 -70.19 -25.62 -26.02
C MET A 1 -70.08 -24.23 -25.40
N ARG A 2 -68.98 -23.49 -25.69
CA ARG A 2 -68.79 -22.02 -25.58
C ARG A 2 -68.58 -21.35 -24.18
N THR A 3 -67.32 -20.95 -23.93
CA THR A 3 -66.80 -19.60 -23.48
C THR A 3 -67.42 -18.93 -22.23
N ARG A 4 -66.74 -18.26 -21.27
CA ARG A 4 -65.42 -17.59 -21.16
C ARG A 4 -65.25 -17.03 -19.72
N VAL A 5 -63.98 -16.94 -19.25
CA VAL A 5 -63.37 -15.90 -18.37
C VAL A 5 -63.75 -15.83 -16.88
N ALA A 6 -62.73 -16.03 -16.02
CA ALA A 6 -62.40 -15.11 -14.91
C ALA A 6 -60.97 -15.39 -14.41
N VAL A 7 -60.01 -14.57 -14.86
CA VAL A 7 -58.66 -14.44 -14.31
C VAL A 7 -58.75 -13.35 -13.24
N VAL A 8 -58.76 -13.71 -11.95
CA VAL A 8 -58.40 -12.79 -10.86
C VAL A 8 -57.86 -13.63 -9.70
N GLY A 9 -56.64 -13.30 -9.24
CA GLY A 9 -56.25 -13.60 -7.87
C GLY A 9 -55.10 -14.61 -7.69
N LEU A 10 -53.93 -14.36 -8.26
CA LEU A 10 -52.68 -14.84 -7.65
C LEU A 10 -51.47 -14.01 -8.12
N LEU A 11 -51.40 -12.75 -7.68
CA LEU A 11 -50.28 -11.85 -7.99
C LEU A 11 -49.92 -10.99 -6.76
N ALA A 12 -49.70 -11.64 -5.62
CA ALA A 12 -49.41 -10.98 -4.35
C ALA A 12 -48.10 -11.44 -3.67
N CYS A 13 -47.13 -12.03 -4.41
CA CYS A 13 -45.91 -12.57 -3.77
C CYS A 13 -44.55 -12.26 -4.42
N LEU A 14 -44.41 -11.37 -5.40
CA LEU A 14 -43.12 -11.20 -6.09
C LEU A 14 -42.73 -9.76 -6.40
N LEU A 15 -42.69 -8.84 -5.41
CA LEU A 15 -41.98 -7.56 -5.58
C LEU A 15 -41.45 -7.03 -4.23
N VAL A 16 -40.41 -7.66 -3.69
CA VAL A 16 -39.47 -6.98 -2.79
C VAL A 16 -38.09 -7.07 -3.43
N SER A 17 -37.91 -6.30 -4.51
CA SER A 17 -36.59 -6.05 -5.07
C SER A 17 -35.85 -5.11 -4.12
N ALA A 18 -34.93 -5.67 -3.33
CA ALA A 18 -33.96 -4.89 -2.59
C ALA A 18 -33.10 -4.09 -3.58
N VAL A 19 -33.36 -2.79 -3.68
CA VAL A 19 -32.53 -1.86 -4.43
C VAL A 19 -31.21 -1.71 -3.66
N VAL A 20 -30.22 -2.51 -4.04
CA VAL A 20 -28.82 -2.26 -3.65
C VAL A 20 -28.42 -0.94 -4.31
N LYS A 21 -28.38 0.14 -3.53
CA LYS A 21 -27.80 1.41 -3.97
C LYS A 21 -26.30 1.20 -4.19
N VAL A 22 -25.92 0.96 -5.45
CA VAL A 22 -24.54 1.13 -5.89
C VAL A 22 -24.14 2.57 -5.58
N LYS A 23 -23.17 2.75 -4.69
CA LYS A 23 -22.61 4.06 -4.37
C LYS A 23 -21.79 4.51 -5.58
N ALA A 24 -22.45 5.18 -6.53
CA ALA A 24 -21.78 5.89 -7.61
C ALA A 24 -20.84 6.94 -6.98
N GLN A 25 -19.69 7.17 -7.62
CA GLN A 25 -18.70 8.16 -7.21
C GLN A 25 -19.41 9.50 -6.92
N GLN A 26 -19.32 9.95 -5.66
CA GLN A 26 -19.93 11.21 -5.24
C GLN A 26 -19.33 12.32 -6.12
N PRO A 27 -20.16 13.18 -6.75
CA PRO A 27 -19.63 14.31 -7.51
C PRO A 27 -18.70 15.15 -6.61
N PRO A 28 -17.64 15.74 -7.18
CA PRO A 28 -16.73 16.60 -6.44
C PRO A 28 -17.51 17.60 -5.57
N ALA A 29 -17.08 17.80 -4.32
CA ALA A 29 -17.66 18.81 -3.46
C ALA A 29 -17.66 20.16 -4.21
N ALA A 30 -18.78 20.90 -4.14
CA ALA A 30 -18.90 22.19 -4.80
C ALA A 30 -17.74 23.10 -4.37
N GLY A 31 -16.87 23.48 -5.32
CA GLY A 31 -15.66 24.28 -5.07
C GLY A 31 -14.33 23.52 -5.10
N ALA A 32 -14.33 22.19 -5.30
CA ALA A 32 -13.08 21.45 -5.48
C ALA A 32 -12.39 21.82 -6.80
N LEU A 33 -11.12 22.21 -6.73
CA LEU A 33 -10.28 22.40 -7.91
C LEU A 33 -10.09 21.09 -8.65
N LEU A 34 -10.23 21.12 -9.97
CA LEU A 34 -10.10 19.94 -10.82
C LEU A 34 -8.71 19.84 -11.46
N SER A 35 -8.29 18.62 -11.74
CA SER A 35 -6.97 18.28 -12.26
C SER A 35 -6.60 19.06 -13.53
N ASP A 36 -7.52 19.19 -14.47
CA ASP A 36 -7.32 19.88 -15.75
C ASP A 36 -7.46 21.41 -15.67
N GLN A 37 -7.93 21.93 -14.53
CA GLN A 37 -7.94 23.37 -14.25
C GLN A 37 -6.62 23.83 -13.62
N VAL A 38 -6.02 22.99 -12.78
CA VAL A 38 -4.80 23.32 -12.03
C VAL A 38 -3.54 22.86 -12.75
N PHE A 39 -3.54 21.64 -13.29
CA PHE A 39 -2.34 21.05 -13.89
C PHE A 39 -2.34 21.16 -15.41
N LYS A 40 -1.16 21.41 -15.96
CA LYS A 40 -0.93 21.45 -17.41
C LYS A 40 -0.77 20.04 -17.98
N ASN A 41 -1.20 19.86 -19.21
CA ASN A 41 -1.03 18.62 -19.98
C ASN A 41 -1.68 17.36 -19.34
N VAL A 42 -2.81 17.55 -18.66
CA VAL A 42 -3.68 16.44 -18.23
C VAL A 42 -4.52 15.98 -19.43
N GLN A 43 -4.26 14.79 -19.95
CA GLN A 43 -4.93 14.30 -21.17
C GLN A 43 -5.99 13.21 -20.90
N VAL A 44 -5.73 12.30 -19.95
CA VAL A 44 -6.59 11.14 -19.67
C VAL A 44 -7.40 11.32 -18.39
N MET A 45 -6.77 11.75 -17.29
CA MET A 45 -7.39 11.87 -15.97
C MET A 45 -7.91 13.30 -15.71
N LYS A 46 -8.82 13.77 -16.58
CA LYS A 46 -9.43 15.10 -16.47
C LYS A 46 -10.64 15.09 -15.52
N GLY A 47 -10.97 16.24 -14.95
CA GLY A 47 -12.19 16.45 -14.17
C GLY A 47 -12.21 15.76 -12.80
N ILE A 48 -11.06 15.26 -12.32
CA ILE A 48 -10.96 14.68 -10.97
C ILE A 48 -10.43 15.71 -9.99
N PRO A 49 -10.87 15.70 -8.71
CA PRO A 49 -10.33 16.58 -7.68
C PRO A 49 -8.80 16.47 -7.58
N VAL A 50 -8.13 17.59 -7.31
CA VAL A 50 -6.65 17.66 -7.25
C VAL A 50 -6.07 16.68 -6.23
N ASP A 51 -6.68 16.51 -5.06
CA ASP A 51 -6.27 15.54 -4.05
C ASP A 51 -6.31 14.09 -4.59
N GLN A 52 -7.38 13.75 -5.31
CA GLN A 52 -7.53 12.42 -5.93
C GLN A 52 -6.52 12.22 -7.07
N PHE A 53 -6.24 13.26 -7.84
CA PHE A 53 -5.22 13.23 -8.87
C PHE A 53 -3.84 12.93 -8.28
N MET A 54 -3.45 13.65 -7.21
CA MET A 54 -2.16 13.45 -6.55
C MET A 54 -2.07 12.08 -5.85
N ALA A 55 -3.15 11.63 -5.21
CA ALA A 55 -3.23 10.28 -4.64
C ALA A 55 -3.04 9.20 -5.71
N THR A 56 -3.60 9.42 -6.91
CA THR A 56 -3.44 8.50 -8.04
C THR A 56 -1.99 8.44 -8.53
N MET A 57 -1.26 9.56 -8.54
CA MET A 57 0.17 9.56 -8.88
C MET A 57 1.00 8.75 -7.88
N GLY A 58 0.73 8.90 -6.57
CA GLY A 58 1.36 8.07 -5.54
C GLY A 58 1.06 6.59 -5.71
N PHE A 59 -0.18 6.25 -6.09
CA PHE A 59 -0.56 4.86 -6.38
C PHE A 59 0.19 4.29 -7.59
N PHE A 60 0.46 5.10 -8.62
CA PHE A 60 1.28 4.67 -9.75
C PHE A 60 2.72 4.39 -9.34
N SER A 61 3.34 5.28 -8.57
CA SER A 61 4.68 5.08 -8.01
C SER A 61 4.78 3.76 -7.25
N ALA A 62 3.85 3.52 -6.30
CA ALA A 62 3.81 2.27 -5.54
C ALA A 62 3.55 1.03 -6.42
N SER A 63 2.75 1.17 -7.48
CA SER A 63 2.43 0.06 -8.38
C SER A 63 3.59 -0.38 -9.26
N LEU A 64 4.46 0.57 -9.60
CA LEU A 64 5.55 0.43 -10.56
C LEU A 64 6.92 0.29 -9.90
N GLY A 65 7.03 0.57 -8.60
CA GLY A 65 8.31 0.63 -7.90
C GLY A 65 9.21 1.79 -8.39
N MET A 66 8.61 2.82 -8.98
CA MET A 66 9.29 3.97 -9.57
C MET A 66 9.03 5.24 -8.75
N SER A 67 9.94 6.20 -8.81
CA SER A 67 9.73 7.52 -8.21
C SER A 67 8.99 8.47 -9.15
N CYS A 68 8.71 9.70 -8.70
CA CYS A 68 8.02 10.70 -9.52
C CYS A 68 8.88 11.10 -10.74
N GLU A 69 10.18 11.23 -10.52
CA GLU A 69 11.20 11.69 -11.46
C GLU A 69 11.46 10.66 -12.57
N ASP A 70 11.12 9.40 -12.33
CA ASP A 70 11.18 8.36 -13.37
C ASP A 70 10.22 8.66 -14.52
N CYS A 71 9.06 9.25 -14.24
CA CYS A 71 8.04 9.54 -15.24
C CYS A 71 7.96 11.03 -15.60
N HIS A 72 8.32 11.91 -14.67
CA HIS A 72 8.29 13.36 -14.85
C HIS A 72 9.71 13.89 -15.00
N MET A 73 9.96 14.66 -16.05
CA MET A 73 11.27 15.29 -16.30
C MET A 73 11.47 16.45 -15.32
N ALA A 74 11.69 16.12 -14.05
CA ALA A 74 11.84 17.08 -12.98
C ALA A 74 13.24 16.99 -12.37
N ASP A 75 13.74 18.12 -11.90
CA ASP A 75 14.78 18.14 -10.89
C ASP A 75 14.10 18.33 -9.51
N ASP A 76 14.78 17.95 -8.43
CA ASP A 76 14.26 18.03 -7.05
C ASP A 76 13.92 19.46 -6.57
N ARG A 77 14.11 20.48 -7.41
CA ARG A 77 13.97 21.92 -7.16
C ARG A 77 13.05 22.64 -8.17
N ASP A 78 12.56 21.97 -9.21
CA ASP A 78 11.67 22.58 -10.21
C ASP A 78 10.54 21.64 -10.71
N TRP A 79 9.30 22.00 -10.35
CA TRP A 79 8.07 21.33 -10.79
C TRP A 79 7.67 21.69 -12.24
N SER A 80 8.31 22.67 -12.89
CA SER A 80 7.94 23.14 -14.23
C SER A 80 7.98 22.01 -15.28
N GLY A 81 8.89 21.06 -15.10
CA GLY A 81 9.09 19.90 -15.95
C GLY A 81 8.03 18.80 -15.79
N PHE A 82 7.19 18.82 -14.75
CA PHE A 82 6.16 17.79 -14.55
C PHE A 82 5.12 17.77 -15.67
N ALA A 83 4.84 18.92 -16.29
CA ALA A 83 3.92 19.03 -17.41
C ALA A 83 4.52 18.48 -18.72
N ALA A 84 5.85 18.47 -18.84
CA ALA A 84 6.54 18.01 -20.04
C ALA A 84 6.14 16.59 -20.41
N ASP A 85 6.19 16.29 -21.71
CA ASP A 85 5.83 14.98 -22.22
C ASP A 85 7.05 14.20 -22.66
N ASN A 86 7.11 12.93 -22.25
CA ASN A 86 8.20 12.03 -22.57
C ASN A 86 7.66 10.63 -22.87
N ALA A 87 8.54 9.71 -23.26
CA ALA A 87 8.14 8.36 -23.65
C ALA A 87 7.43 7.60 -22.53
N ARG A 88 7.94 7.68 -21.29
CA ARG A 88 7.36 7.00 -20.12
C ARG A 88 5.97 7.56 -19.78
N LYS A 89 5.80 8.89 -19.77
CA LYS A 89 4.51 9.55 -19.53
C LYS A 89 3.48 9.24 -20.61
N ARG A 90 3.88 9.19 -21.89
CA ARG A 90 3.02 8.71 -22.99
C ARG A 90 2.59 7.26 -22.78
N ARG A 91 3.53 6.39 -22.39
CA ARG A 91 3.23 5.00 -22.11
C ARG A 91 2.27 4.84 -20.94
N ALA A 92 2.47 5.58 -19.85
CA ALA A 92 1.57 5.59 -18.71
C ALA A 92 0.14 5.96 -19.12
N ARG A 93 -0.05 6.97 -19.98
CA ARG A 93 -1.37 7.34 -20.51
C ARG A 93 -2.04 6.21 -21.28
N GLN A 94 -1.29 5.48 -22.10
CA GLN A 94 -1.79 4.29 -22.80
C GLN A 94 -2.20 3.19 -21.81
N MET A 95 -1.44 2.99 -20.74
CA MET A 95 -1.75 1.98 -19.71
C MET A 95 -3.00 2.34 -18.89
N ILE A 96 -3.22 3.63 -18.60
CA ILE A 96 -4.45 4.09 -17.96
C ILE A 96 -5.66 3.75 -18.84
N GLN A 97 -5.60 4.08 -20.14
CA GLN A 97 -6.67 3.78 -21.08
C GLN A 97 -6.92 2.28 -21.21
N MET A 98 -5.86 1.48 -21.28
CA MET A 98 -5.95 0.01 -21.33
C MET A 98 -6.64 -0.54 -20.08
N MET A 99 -6.24 -0.11 -18.89
CA MET A 99 -6.87 -0.53 -17.64
C MET A 99 -8.34 -0.11 -17.58
N GLN A 100 -8.66 1.12 -18.01
CA GLN A 100 -10.03 1.62 -18.02
C GLN A 100 -10.91 0.75 -18.93
N LYS A 101 -10.39 0.40 -20.11
CA LYS A 101 -11.07 -0.49 -21.05
C LYS A 101 -11.26 -1.90 -20.50
N ILE A 102 -10.24 -2.49 -19.87
CA ILE A 102 -10.36 -3.82 -19.25
C ILE A 102 -11.46 -3.83 -18.19
N ASN A 103 -11.49 -2.82 -17.31
CA ASN A 103 -12.52 -2.69 -16.26
C ASN A 103 -13.92 -2.45 -16.82
N ALA A 104 -14.04 -1.59 -17.84
CA ALA A 104 -15.31 -1.32 -18.49
C ALA A 104 -15.87 -2.58 -19.17
N ASP A 105 -15.07 -3.22 -20.02
CA ASP A 105 -15.53 -4.30 -20.90
C ASP A 105 -15.80 -5.61 -20.14
N ASN A 106 -15.03 -5.89 -19.08
CA ASN A 106 -15.04 -7.21 -18.43
C ASN A 106 -15.62 -7.21 -17.02
N PHE A 107 -15.68 -6.05 -16.36
CA PHE A 107 -16.07 -5.94 -14.96
C PHE A 107 -17.22 -4.95 -14.72
N GLY A 108 -17.96 -4.58 -15.78
CA GLY A 108 -19.09 -3.66 -15.71
C GLY A 108 -18.69 -2.28 -15.20
N GLY A 109 -17.47 -1.84 -15.51
CA GLY A 109 -16.90 -0.57 -15.03
C GLY A 109 -16.37 -0.60 -13.61
N ARG A 110 -16.48 -1.73 -12.89
CA ARG A 110 -15.87 -1.87 -11.56
C ARG A 110 -14.35 -1.93 -11.69
N GLN A 111 -13.66 -1.19 -10.81
CA GLN A 111 -12.20 -1.21 -10.75
C GLN A 111 -11.70 -2.52 -10.12
N MET A 112 -11.56 -3.55 -10.94
CA MET A 112 -11.04 -4.87 -10.53
C MET A 112 -9.57 -5.06 -10.94
N VAL A 113 -9.17 -4.45 -12.06
CA VAL A 113 -7.80 -4.42 -12.56
C VAL A 113 -7.21 -3.05 -12.28
N THR A 114 -6.00 -3.02 -11.73
CA THR A 114 -5.21 -1.80 -11.51
C THR A 114 -3.79 -1.99 -12.04
N CYS A 115 -2.96 -0.96 -11.96
CA CYS A 115 -1.54 -1.04 -12.31
C CYS A 115 -0.84 -2.18 -11.53
N TRP A 116 -1.15 -2.31 -10.24
CA TRP A 116 -0.62 -3.36 -9.35
C TRP A 116 -0.94 -4.78 -9.83
N SER A 117 -2.11 -5.01 -10.43
CA SER A 117 -2.54 -6.34 -10.89
C SER A 117 -1.52 -6.99 -11.83
N CYS A 118 -0.82 -6.19 -12.64
CA CYS A 118 0.17 -6.67 -13.61
C CYS A 118 1.61 -6.33 -13.19
N HIS A 119 1.87 -5.10 -12.73
CA HIS A 119 3.23 -4.63 -12.46
C HIS A 119 3.80 -5.14 -11.14
N ARG A 120 2.96 -5.28 -10.10
CA ARG A 120 3.35 -5.82 -8.78
C ARG A 120 4.64 -5.19 -8.21
N GLY A 121 4.81 -3.88 -8.37
CA GLY A 121 5.96 -3.14 -7.86
C GLY A 121 7.19 -3.15 -8.77
N ALA A 122 7.05 -3.59 -10.03
CA ALA A 122 8.10 -3.56 -11.04
C ALA A 122 7.75 -2.61 -12.20
N ASP A 123 8.77 -2.06 -12.84
CA ASP A 123 8.65 -1.13 -13.98
C ASP A 123 8.06 -1.81 -15.23
N ALA A 124 8.14 -3.14 -15.31
CA ALA A 124 7.50 -3.97 -16.31
C ALA A 124 6.76 -5.18 -15.70
N PRO A 125 5.60 -5.58 -16.25
CA PRO A 125 4.91 -6.79 -15.83
C PRO A 125 5.75 -8.04 -16.12
N ARG A 126 5.78 -8.99 -15.18
CA ARG A 126 6.35 -10.32 -15.41
C ARG A 126 5.36 -11.18 -16.20
N THR A 127 5.78 -11.69 -17.35
CA THR A 127 4.93 -12.53 -18.21
C THR A 127 5.10 -14.03 -17.96
N VAL A 128 6.15 -14.42 -17.24
CA VAL A 128 6.42 -15.80 -16.85
C VAL A 128 6.39 -15.87 -15.31
N PRO A 129 5.65 -16.82 -14.73
CA PRO A 129 5.70 -17.07 -13.29
C PRO A 129 7.13 -17.40 -12.85
N ASP A 130 7.52 -16.89 -11.70
CA ASP A 130 8.77 -17.31 -11.09
C ASP A 130 8.58 -18.69 -10.43
N PHE A 131 9.05 -19.74 -11.11
CA PHE A 131 8.93 -21.10 -10.60
C PHE A 131 9.72 -21.33 -9.29
N ASN A 132 10.69 -20.47 -8.94
CA ASN A 132 11.35 -20.54 -7.64
C ASN A 132 10.42 -20.08 -6.50
N VAL A 133 9.49 -19.17 -6.77
CA VAL A 133 8.46 -18.78 -5.78
C VAL A 133 7.49 -19.95 -5.52
N GLN A 134 7.25 -20.80 -6.53
CA GLN A 134 6.27 -21.88 -6.45
C GLN A 134 6.85 -23.22 -5.98
N TYR A 135 8.06 -23.56 -6.44
CA TYR A 135 8.70 -24.86 -6.21
C TYR A 135 10.07 -24.76 -5.55
N GLY A 136 10.59 -23.54 -5.36
CA GLY A 136 11.78 -23.34 -4.55
C GLY A 136 11.49 -23.61 -3.08
N PRO A 137 12.52 -23.88 -2.26
CA PRO A 137 12.36 -23.80 -0.81
C PRO A 137 11.72 -22.45 -0.47
N LEU A 138 10.79 -22.42 0.49
CA LEU A 138 10.15 -21.18 0.95
C LEU A 138 11.24 -20.12 1.15
N GLN A 139 11.33 -19.20 0.22
CA GLN A 139 12.22 -18.06 0.36
C GLN A 139 11.55 -17.23 1.46
N ALA A 140 12.20 -17.14 2.62
CA ALA A 140 11.86 -16.08 3.56
C ALA A 140 11.76 -14.78 2.74
N PRO A 141 10.78 -13.89 3.02
CA PRO A 141 10.66 -12.61 2.32
C PRO A 141 12.05 -12.02 2.18
N ASP A 142 12.50 -11.80 0.93
CA ASP A 142 13.89 -11.46 0.66
C ASP A 142 14.30 -10.31 1.60
N PRO A 143 15.23 -10.54 2.54
CA PRO A 143 15.70 -9.48 3.42
C PRO A 143 16.36 -8.34 2.63
N ASN A 144 16.67 -8.54 1.34
CA ASN A 144 17.18 -7.54 0.41
C ASN A 144 16.11 -6.89 -0.48
N ALA A 145 14.83 -7.28 -0.36
CA ALA A 145 13.71 -6.41 -0.70
C ALA A 145 13.60 -5.23 0.29
N VAL A 146 14.27 -5.33 1.43
CA VAL A 146 14.80 -4.17 2.17
C VAL A 146 16.05 -3.74 1.41
N VAL A 147 16.07 -2.52 0.86
CA VAL A 147 17.21 -1.94 0.12
C VAL A 147 18.53 -2.43 0.74
N ALA A 148 19.29 -3.22 -0.03
CA ALA A 148 20.58 -3.73 0.43
C ALA A 148 21.38 -2.54 0.98
N GLN A 149 21.76 -2.62 2.26
CA GLN A 149 22.57 -1.60 2.90
C GLN A 149 23.80 -1.37 2.01
N ASN A 150 23.99 -0.12 1.58
CA ASN A 150 25.14 0.25 0.77
C ASN A 150 26.40 -0.30 1.47
N PRO A 151 27.28 -1.06 0.80
CA PRO A 151 28.50 -1.60 1.43
C PRO A 151 29.43 -0.51 1.99
N LEU A 152 29.24 0.74 1.55
CA LEU A 152 29.92 1.94 2.04
C LEU A 152 29.14 2.69 3.15
N SER A 153 27.91 2.28 3.47
CA SER A 153 27.17 2.83 4.60
C SER A 153 27.67 2.20 5.90
N PRO A 154 27.88 3.01 6.95
CA PRO A 154 28.17 2.48 8.27
C PRO A 154 27.01 1.59 8.74
N MET A 155 27.34 0.51 9.42
CA MET A 155 26.34 -0.42 9.95
C MET A 155 25.35 0.36 10.86
N PRO A 156 24.05 -0.02 10.88
CA PRO A 156 23.07 0.66 11.72
C PRO A 156 23.53 0.83 13.17
N ASP A 157 24.13 -0.20 13.76
CA ASP A 157 24.66 -0.15 15.13
C ASP A 157 25.79 0.89 15.30
N GLU A 158 26.64 1.09 14.30
CA GLU A 158 27.67 2.12 14.33
C GLU A 158 27.04 3.52 14.32
N VAL A 159 26.01 3.71 13.50
CA VAL A 159 25.24 4.95 13.43
C VAL A 159 24.55 5.21 14.77
N PHE A 160 23.84 4.22 15.32
CA PHE A 160 23.18 4.32 16.62
C PHE A 160 24.17 4.59 17.75
N ASN A 161 25.34 3.94 17.74
CA ASN A 161 26.38 4.18 18.74
C ASN A 161 26.92 5.62 18.69
N LYS A 162 27.08 6.21 17.50
CA LYS A 162 27.46 7.63 17.36
C LYS A 162 26.41 8.54 17.99
N TYR A 163 25.13 8.28 17.75
CA TYR A 163 24.05 9.04 18.38
C TYR A 163 23.99 8.84 19.89
N ILE A 164 24.12 7.60 20.38
CA ILE A 164 24.18 7.28 21.82
C ILE A 164 25.32 8.01 22.50
N GLN A 165 26.50 8.06 21.86
CA GLN A 165 27.63 8.83 22.37
C GLN A 165 27.36 10.34 22.35
N ALA A 166 26.77 10.86 21.27
CA ALA A 166 26.44 12.28 21.14
C ALA A 166 25.44 12.76 22.21
N VAL A 167 24.51 11.90 22.64
CA VAL A 167 23.60 12.19 23.76
C VAL A 167 24.21 11.91 25.15
N GLY A 168 25.51 11.59 25.20
CA GLY A 168 26.29 11.46 26.43
C GLY A 168 26.41 10.03 26.97
N GLY A 169 26.25 9.01 26.12
CA GLY A 169 26.47 7.60 26.43
C GLY A 169 25.19 6.83 26.74
N ALA A 170 25.29 5.49 26.74
CA ALA A 170 24.15 4.59 26.86
C ALA A 170 23.33 4.81 28.13
N GLN A 171 23.98 5.13 29.26
CA GLN A 171 23.32 5.39 30.53
C GLN A 171 22.49 6.68 30.50
N LYS A 172 22.99 7.75 29.87
CA LYS A 172 22.23 9.00 29.71
C LYS A 172 21.11 8.83 28.69
N ALA A 173 21.35 8.12 27.60
CA ALA A 173 20.33 7.76 26.62
C ALA A 173 19.18 6.97 27.25
N ALA A 174 19.48 5.96 28.06
CA ALA A 174 18.49 5.14 28.76
C ALA A 174 17.72 5.91 29.85
N ALA A 175 18.27 7.01 30.36
CA ALA A 175 17.62 7.86 31.34
C ALA A 175 16.67 8.89 30.71
N LEU A 176 16.61 9.01 29.38
CA LEU A 176 15.69 9.92 28.69
C LEU A 176 14.26 9.37 28.75
N THR A 177 13.42 10.01 29.57
CA THR A 177 12.00 9.67 29.68
C THR A 177 11.12 10.42 28.69
N SER A 178 11.60 11.56 28.19
CA SER A 178 10.94 12.37 27.18
C SER A 178 11.94 13.28 26.46
N PHE A 179 11.61 13.65 25.23
CA PHE A 179 12.36 14.62 24.44
C PHE A 179 11.40 15.60 23.77
N ALA A 180 11.75 16.88 23.85
CA ALA A 180 11.13 17.95 23.08
C ALA A 180 12.23 18.66 22.28
N ALA A 181 12.07 18.73 20.96
CA ALA A 181 12.89 19.59 20.12
C ALA A 181 12.02 20.55 19.32
N THR A 182 12.56 21.74 19.14
CA THR A 182 12.07 22.69 18.15
C THR A 182 13.11 22.80 17.05
N GLY A 183 12.64 22.90 15.82
CA GLY A 183 13.50 23.01 14.67
C GLY A 183 12.74 23.54 13.47
N THR A 184 13.45 23.64 12.37
CA THR A 184 12.87 24.06 11.10
C THR A 184 13.00 22.89 10.15
N ASN A 185 11.87 22.36 9.70
CA ASN A 185 11.86 21.30 8.71
C ASN A 185 11.67 21.90 7.32
N LEU A 186 12.47 21.41 6.38
CA LEU A 186 12.19 21.49 4.96
C LEU A 186 11.56 20.15 4.58
N GLY A 187 10.34 20.18 4.04
CA GLY A 187 9.70 18.99 3.49
C GLY A 187 10.51 18.34 2.36
N TYR A 188 10.04 17.21 1.84
CA TYR A 188 10.60 16.62 0.63
C TYR A 188 9.90 17.22 -0.60
N GLY A 189 10.66 17.49 -1.66
CA GLY A 189 10.15 17.99 -2.96
C GLY A 189 10.25 19.52 -3.13
N PRO A 190 10.25 20.05 -4.38
CA PRO A 190 10.46 21.48 -4.63
C PRO A 190 9.42 22.46 -4.06
N GLU A 191 8.30 21.97 -3.54
CA GLU A 191 7.28 22.71 -2.79
C GLU A 191 7.70 22.98 -1.34
N SER A 192 8.78 22.34 -0.88
CA SER A 192 9.35 22.56 0.43
C SER A 192 10.22 23.81 0.46
N THR A 193 9.80 24.92 -0.13
CA THR A 193 10.52 26.20 0.00
C THR A 193 10.27 26.85 1.36
N ASP A 194 9.12 26.55 1.95
CA ASP A 194 8.71 27.12 3.23
C ASP A 194 9.29 26.29 4.37
N GLN A 195 10.27 26.90 5.03
CA GLN A 195 10.79 26.46 6.30
C GLN A 195 9.67 26.43 7.36
N ARG A 196 9.19 25.24 7.71
CA ARG A 196 8.13 25.09 8.71
C ARG A 196 8.72 24.89 10.09
N ARG A 197 8.33 25.74 11.04
CA ARG A 197 8.58 25.50 12.46
C ARG A 197 7.99 24.15 12.81
N THR A 198 8.84 23.25 13.27
CA THR A 198 8.49 21.88 13.64
C THR A 198 8.82 21.69 15.10
N GLU A 199 7.89 21.12 15.83
CA GLU A 199 8.04 20.76 17.22
C GLU A 199 7.88 19.25 17.30
N ILE A 200 8.91 18.57 17.78
CA ILE A 200 8.93 17.12 17.94
C ILE A 200 8.83 16.86 19.43
N TYR A 201 7.77 16.17 19.82
CA TYR A 201 7.58 15.68 21.18
C TYR A 201 7.59 14.16 21.14
N SER A 202 8.40 13.55 22.00
CA SER A 202 8.38 12.12 22.20
C SER A 202 8.47 11.81 23.69
N THR A 203 7.78 10.76 24.09
CA THR A 203 7.90 10.15 25.41
C THR A 203 8.47 8.76 25.18
N ALA A 204 9.36 8.30 26.06
CA ALA A 204 9.89 6.95 25.94
C ALA A 204 8.73 5.94 26.00
N ILE A 205 8.54 5.16 24.94
CA ILE A 205 7.68 3.98 24.97
C ILE A 205 8.43 2.98 25.84
N ARG A 206 7.89 2.71 27.04
CA ARG A 206 8.46 1.71 27.95
C ARG A 206 8.46 0.35 27.24
N ASP A 207 9.49 -0.47 27.44
CA ASP A 207 9.56 -1.84 26.88
C ASP A 207 8.29 -2.66 27.18
N ASP A 208 7.59 -2.34 28.27
CA ASP A 208 6.30 -2.89 28.67
C ASP A 208 5.20 -2.75 27.58
N ASP A 209 5.21 -1.65 26.80
CA ASP A 209 4.25 -1.39 25.73
C ASP A 209 4.62 -2.12 24.42
N LEU A 210 5.91 -2.30 24.13
CA LEU A 210 6.38 -3.10 23.00
C LEU A 210 6.07 -4.59 23.22
N GLN A 211 6.25 -5.10 24.44
CA GLN A 211 5.86 -6.47 24.78
C GLN A 211 4.35 -6.70 24.75
N ARG A 212 3.52 -5.65 24.94
CA ARG A 212 2.06 -5.76 24.82
C ARG A 212 1.64 -6.04 23.38
N HIS A 213 2.29 -5.41 22.42
CA HIS A 213 2.07 -5.69 20.99
C HIS A 213 2.59 -7.09 20.60
N GLU A 214 3.74 -7.52 21.13
CA GLU A 214 4.24 -8.88 20.86
C GLU A 214 3.36 -9.97 21.51
N ARG A 215 2.79 -9.71 22.69
CA ARG A 215 1.83 -10.61 23.36
C ARG A 215 0.50 -10.71 22.62
N VAL A 216 0.00 -9.62 22.03
CA VAL A 216 -1.21 -9.64 21.17
C VAL A 216 -0.95 -10.46 19.90
N VAL A 217 0.24 -10.37 19.30
CA VAL A 217 0.61 -11.17 18.12
C VAL A 217 0.82 -12.65 18.45
N ARG A 218 1.35 -12.99 19.64
CA ARG A 218 1.53 -14.39 20.09
C ARG A 218 0.25 -15.07 20.63
N GLY A 219 -0.86 -14.34 20.76
CA GLY A 219 -2.12 -14.84 21.32
C GLY A 219 -2.95 -15.78 20.42
N ALA A 220 -2.54 -16.01 19.17
CA ALA A 220 -3.25 -16.86 18.22
C ALA A 220 -2.52 -18.19 17.90
N ALA A 221 -1.87 -18.81 18.89
CA ALA A 221 -1.37 -20.18 18.77
C ALA A 221 -2.35 -21.16 19.43
N ALA A 222 -3.06 -21.94 18.60
CA ALA A 222 -3.92 -23.04 19.01
C ALA A 222 -3.14 -24.08 19.87
N PRO A 223 -3.79 -24.72 20.86
CA PRO A 223 -3.12 -25.62 21.79
C PRO A 223 -2.57 -26.86 21.07
N ARG A 224 -1.27 -27.12 21.25
CA ARG A 224 -0.60 -28.35 20.82
C ARG A 224 -1.24 -29.55 21.54
N GLY A 225 -1.76 -30.49 20.76
CA GLY A 225 -2.27 -31.77 21.23
C GLY A 225 -1.18 -32.60 21.91
N ARG A 226 -1.61 -33.26 22.99
CA ARG A 226 -0.84 -34.14 23.88
C ARG A 226 0.04 -35.16 23.16
N ALA A 227 1.24 -35.32 23.68
CA ALA A 227 2.08 -36.49 23.52
C ALA A 227 1.35 -37.74 24.04
N HIS A 228 1.32 -38.80 23.23
CA HIS A 228 1.01 -40.15 23.71
C HIS A 228 2.29 -40.81 24.19
N ALA A 229 2.38 -41.02 25.49
CA ALA A 229 3.30 -41.96 26.11
C ALA A 229 2.62 -43.33 26.25
N GLY A 230 3.40 -44.40 26.08
CA GLY A 230 3.04 -45.79 26.35
C GLY A 230 3.72 -46.69 25.33
N GLY A 231 4.56 -47.67 25.66
CA GLY A 231 5.03 -48.18 26.93
C GLY A 231 5.90 -49.41 26.60
N THR A 232 7.03 -49.55 27.29
CA THR A 232 7.90 -50.72 27.22
C THR A 232 7.25 -51.94 27.85
N GLY A 233 7.39 -53.13 27.24
CA GLY A 233 7.05 -54.42 27.86
C GLY A 233 7.52 -55.60 27.01
N ALA A 234 8.53 -56.30 27.48
CA ALA A 234 9.14 -57.47 26.87
C ALA A 234 8.43 -58.78 27.29
N GLY A 235 8.55 -59.83 26.47
CA GLY A 235 8.55 -61.23 26.91
C GLY A 235 7.50 -62.14 26.28
N GLY A 236 7.92 -63.28 25.73
CA GLY A 236 7.07 -64.48 25.59
C GLY A 236 7.18 -65.24 24.28
N ARG A 237 7.90 -66.35 24.33
CA ARG A 237 8.11 -67.45 23.37
C ARG A 237 6.83 -68.27 23.16
N GLU A 238 6.71 -68.95 22.01
CA GLU A 238 6.28 -70.35 21.77
C GLU A 238 5.45 -70.55 20.48
N ASP A 239 5.86 -71.59 19.76
CA ASP A 239 5.32 -72.31 18.58
C ASP A 239 5.34 -71.68 17.18
#